data_AF-A0A3Q2GF33-F1
#
_entry.id   AF-A0A3Q2GF33-F1
#
_cell.length_a   1.000
_cell.length_b   1.000
_cell.length_c   1.000
_cell.angle_alpha   90.00
_cell.angle_beta   90.00
_cell.angle_gamma   90.00
#
_symmetry.space_group_name_H-M   'P 1'
#
loop_
_entity.id
_entity.type
_entity.pdbx_description
1 polymer ?
#
loop_
_entity_poly.entity_id
_entity_poly.type
_entity_poly.pdbx_seq_one_letter_code
_entity_poly.pdbx_strand_id
1 'polypeptide(L)'
;METHTPVSNTHTPVPEIPHEFSLAENLQRTTENEKLSKQMVELLALPTRAYLDQTVVPILLQGLAVLAKERPSKPIEYLAMYLLKNKSQFEDRN
;
A
#
# COMPACT_ATOMS: atom_id res chain seq x y z
N MET A 1 -14.57 21.18 73.35
CA MET A 1 -13.16 21.01 72.91
C MET A 1 -13.02 19.60 72.40
N GLU A 2 -12.34 19.44 71.26
CA GLU A 2 -11.75 18.20 70.72
C GLU A 2 -12.72 17.22 70.01
N THR A 3 -12.51 16.70 68.81
CA THR A 3 -11.69 17.00 67.61
C THR A 3 -12.19 16.01 66.54
N HIS A 4 -12.43 16.48 65.32
CA HIS A 4 -12.67 15.63 64.15
C HIS A 4 -11.43 14.79 63.85
N THR A 5 -11.61 13.50 63.54
CA THR A 5 -10.66 12.77 62.67
C THR A 5 -11.39 11.90 61.64
N PRO A 6 -10.77 11.68 60.46
CA PRO A 6 -11.44 11.27 59.24
C PRO A 6 -11.06 9.84 58.82
N VAL A 7 -11.93 9.15 58.07
CA VAL A 7 -11.49 8.05 57.18
C VAL A 7 -11.63 8.55 55.76
N SER A 8 -10.50 8.95 55.20
CA SER A 8 -10.33 9.32 53.80
C SER A 8 -10.24 8.04 52.99
N ASN A 9 -11.18 7.83 52.08
CA ASN A 9 -11.10 6.80 51.05
C ASN A 9 -9.86 7.09 50.18
N THR A 10 -8.90 6.16 50.19
CA THR A 10 -7.76 6.15 49.30
C THR A 10 -8.21 5.75 47.89
N HIS A 11 -8.64 6.73 47.10
CA HIS A 11 -8.70 6.58 45.65
C HIS A 11 -7.28 6.66 45.10
N THR A 12 -6.67 5.51 44.84
CA THR A 12 -5.49 5.41 44.00
C THR A 12 -5.97 5.44 42.54
N PRO A 13 -5.59 6.43 41.72
CA PRO A 13 -5.79 6.33 40.28
C PRO A 13 -4.68 5.42 39.77
N VAL A 14 -5.04 4.17 39.46
CA VAL A 14 -4.21 3.35 38.58
C VAL A 14 -4.16 4.10 37.23
N PRO A 15 -2.99 4.43 36.68
CA PRO A 15 -2.94 4.99 35.35
C PRO A 15 -3.38 3.90 34.37
N GLU A 16 -4.62 4.01 33.88
CA GLU A 16 -5.12 3.26 32.74
C GLU A 16 -4.16 3.49 31.58
N ILE A 17 -3.41 2.45 31.23
CA ILE A 17 -2.61 2.46 30.02
C ILE A 17 -3.59 2.26 28.84
N PRO A 18 -3.78 3.23 27.93
CA PRO A 18 -4.66 3.04 26.78
C PRO A 18 -3.92 2.20 25.72
N HIS A 19 -3.90 0.88 25.90
CA HIS A 19 -3.27 -0.05 24.95
C HIS A 19 -4.21 -0.57 23.86
N GLU A 20 -5.48 -0.15 23.82
CA GLU A 20 -6.42 -0.63 22.79
C GLU A 20 -6.20 -0.01 21.41
N PHE A 21 -5.67 1.22 21.31
CA PHE A 21 -5.39 1.84 20.00
C PHE A 21 -4.25 1.15 19.24
N SER A 22 -3.33 0.50 19.95
CA SER A 22 -2.18 -0.15 19.34
C SER A 22 -2.55 -1.48 18.66
N LEU A 23 -3.56 -2.19 19.16
CA LEU A 23 -3.97 -3.49 18.59
C LEU A 23 -4.69 -3.32 17.25
N ALA A 24 -5.57 -2.33 17.13
CA ALA A 24 -6.26 -2.01 15.88
C ALA A 24 -5.28 -1.53 14.80
N GLU A 25 -4.33 -0.66 15.14
CA GLU A 25 -3.34 -0.15 14.19
C GLU A 25 -2.33 -1.21 13.74
N ASN A 26 -1.93 -2.11 14.66
CA ASN A 26 -1.09 -3.26 14.31
C ASN A 26 -1.87 -4.29 13.47
N LEU A 27 -3.16 -4.51 13.74
CA LEU A 27 -4.02 -5.38 12.93
C LEU A 27 -4.29 -4.77 11.53
N GLN A 28 -4.43 -3.46 11.43
CA GLN A 28 -4.52 -2.75 10.15
C GLN A 28 -3.24 -2.94 9.33
N ARG A 29 -2.07 -2.76 9.96
CA ARG A 29 -0.77 -2.99 9.31
C ARG A 29 -0.52 -4.45 8.94
N THR A 30 -0.90 -5.42 9.77
CA THR A 30 -0.77 -6.84 9.40
C THR A 30 -1.72 -7.22 8.28
N THR A 31 -2.96 -6.73 8.28
CA THR A 31 -3.94 -7.01 7.21
C THR A 31 -3.54 -6.36 5.88
N GLU A 32 -2.99 -5.15 5.88
CA GLU A 32 -2.44 -4.51 4.67
C GLU A 32 -1.23 -5.26 4.11
N ASN A 33 -0.31 -5.68 4.99
CA ASN A 33 0.88 -6.42 4.59
C ASN A 33 0.54 -7.84 4.08
N GLU A 34 -0.45 -8.50 4.70
CA GLU A 34 -1.04 -9.76 4.22
C GLU A 34 -1.77 -9.58 2.89
N LYS A 35 -2.44 -8.44 2.67
CA LYS A 35 -3.17 -8.15 1.43
C LYS A 35 -2.20 -7.93 0.26
N LEU A 36 -1.12 -7.16 0.47
CA LEU A 36 -0.06 -6.97 -0.51
C LEU A 36 0.63 -8.29 -0.87
N SER A 37 0.91 -9.13 0.13
CA SER A 37 1.53 -10.43 -0.12
C SER A 37 0.57 -11.42 -0.78
N LYS A 38 -0.73 -11.43 -0.44
CA LYS A 38 -1.75 -12.20 -1.18
C LYS A 38 -1.90 -11.74 -2.62
N GLN A 39 -1.91 -10.43 -2.87
CA GLN A 39 -2.04 -9.85 -4.21
C GLN A 39 -0.79 -10.16 -5.07
N MET A 40 0.40 -10.17 -4.47
CA MET A 40 1.62 -10.65 -5.12
C MET A 40 1.57 -12.15 -5.43
N VAL A 41 1.12 -12.98 -4.49
CA VAL A 41 0.96 -14.44 -4.70
C VAL A 41 -0.07 -14.73 -5.79
N GLU A 42 -1.16 -13.98 -5.80
CA GLU A 42 -2.21 -14.10 -6.82
C GLU A 42 -1.67 -13.75 -8.21
N LEU A 43 -0.94 -12.62 -8.34
CA LEU A 43 -0.28 -12.25 -9.60
C LEU A 43 0.68 -13.33 -10.10
N LEU A 44 1.48 -13.93 -9.21
CA LEU A 44 2.44 -14.98 -9.58
C LEU A 44 1.77 -16.30 -9.98
N ALA A 45 0.55 -16.55 -9.50
CA ALA A 45 -0.24 -17.73 -9.85
C ALA A 45 -0.99 -17.59 -11.18
N LEU A 46 -1.05 -16.37 -11.75
CA LEU A 46 -1.77 -16.13 -13.00
C LEU A 46 -1.11 -16.85 -14.19
N PRO A 47 -1.93 -17.35 -15.14
CA PRO A 47 -1.42 -17.72 -16.45
C PRO A 47 -0.71 -16.52 -17.11
N THR A 48 0.32 -16.80 -17.92
CA THR A 48 1.21 -15.77 -18.50
C THR A 48 0.46 -14.60 -19.13
N ARG A 49 -0.61 -14.87 -19.89
CA ARG A 49 -1.40 -13.82 -20.54
C ARG A 49 -2.05 -12.88 -19.52
N ALA A 50 -2.71 -13.44 -18.50
CA ALA A 50 -3.38 -12.66 -17.47
C ALA A 50 -2.39 -11.83 -16.64
N TYR A 51 -1.21 -12.39 -16.33
CA TYR A 51 -0.13 -11.65 -15.66
C TYR A 51 0.29 -10.42 -16.48
N LEU A 52 0.54 -10.60 -17.79
CA LEU A 52 0.93 -9.49 -18.65
C LEU A 52 -0.18 -8.44 -18.79
N ASP A 53 -1.43 -8.91 -18.94
CA ASP A 53 -2.62 -8.05 -19.08
C ASP A 53 -2.81 -7.15 -17.84
N GLN A 54 -2.51 -7.65 -16.63
CA GLN A 54 -2.61 -6.88 -15.38
C GLN A 54 -1.39 -6.01 -15.06
N THR A 55 -0.19 -6.40 -15.49
CA THR A 55 1.04 -5.71 -15.06
C THR A 55 1.54 -4.67 -16.06
N VAL A 56 1.70 -5.03 -17.34
CA VAL A 56 2.50 -4.22 -18.28
C VAL A 56 1.76 -3.88 -19.57
N VAL A 57 0.76 -4.64 -19.97
CA VAL A 57 0.05 -4.42 -21.25
C VAL A 57 -0.58 -3.04 -21.34
N PRO A 58 -1.27 -2.48 -20.32
CA PRO A 58 -1.90 -1.17 -20.44
C PRO A 58 -0.90 -0.05 -20.80
N ILE A 59 0.23 0.02 -20.08
CA ILE A 59 1.26 1.02 -20.33
C ILE A 59 2.02 0.77 -21.64
N LEU A 60 2.22 -0.50 -22.02
CA LEU A 60 2.84 -0.86 -23.30
C LEU A 60 1.97 -0.46 -24.48
N LEU A 61 0.66 -0.70 -24.43
CA LEU A 61 -0.25 -0.29 -25.51
C LEU A 61 -0.22 1.22 -25.72
N GLN A 62 -0.24 2.00 -24.63
CA GLN A 62 -0.17 3.45 -24.71
C GLN A 62 1.20 3.93 -25.23
N GLY A 63 2.30 3.35 -24.72
CA GLY A 63 3.66 3.68 -25.15
C GLY A 63 3.93 3.33 -26.62
N LEU A 64 3.44 2.18 -27.08
CA LEU A 64 3.55 1.75 -28.48
C LEU A 64 2.73 2.64 -29.42
N ALA A 65 1.55 3.11 -29.00
CA ALA A 65 0.75 4.04 -29.79
C ALA A 65 1.50 5.38 -30.01
N VAL A 66 2.11 5.92 -28.96
CA VAL A 66 2.94 7.15 -29.05
C VAL A 66 4.19 6.90 -29.90
N LEU A 67 4.88 5.78 -29.67
CA LEU A 67 6.08 5.40 -30.42
C LEU A 67 5.80 5.29 -31.93
N ALA A 68 4.68 4.67 -32.31
CA ALA A 68 4.27 4.49 -33.70
C ALA A 68 3.97 5.84 -34.40
N LYS A 69 3.52 6.84 -33.64
CA LYS A 69 3.25 8.20 -34.12
C LYS A 69 4.53 9.00 -34.29
N GLU A 70 5.40 9.02 -33.28
CA GLU A 70 6.60 9.87 -33.26
C GLU A 70 7.76 9.30 -34.10
N ARG A 71 7.83 7.96 -34.23
CA ARG A 71 8.90 7.23 -34.95
C ARG A 71 10.32 7.77 -34.68
N PRO A 72 10.75 7.85 -33.40
CA PRO A 72 12.06 8.36 -33.04
C PRO A 72 13.18 7.47 -33.59
N SER A 73 14.37 8.06 -33.78
CA SER A 73 15.57 7.36 -34.30
C SER A 73 16.02 6.20 -33.42
N LYS A 74 15.74 6.24 -32.11
CA LYS A 74 16.05 5.20 -31.14
C LYS A 74 14.77 4.69 -30.46
N PRO A 75 14.01 3.80 -31.12
CA PRO A 75 12.67 3.42 -30.66
C PRO A 75 12.66 2.69 -29.31
N ILE A 76 13.66 1.86 -29.03
CA ILE A 76 13.76 1.10 -27.78
C ILE A 76 14.04 2.04 -26.60
N GLU A 77 15.03 2.93 -26.73
CA GLU A 77 15.39 3.90 -25.69
C GLU A 77 14.20 4.84 -25.37
N TYR A 78 13.51 5.28 -26.42
CA TYR A 78 12.31 6.09 -26.27
C TYR A 78 11.21 5.36 -25.50
N LEU A 79 10.90 4.11 -25.86
CA LEU A 79 9.85 3.33 -25.19
C LEU A 79 10.23 3.04 -23.74
N ALA A 80 11.47 2.65 -23.44
CA ALA A 80 11.93 2.43 -22.08
C ALA A 80 11.78 3.70 -21.22
N MET A 81 12.16 4.86 -21.77
CA MET A 81 11.99 6.13 -21.09
C MET A 81 10.51 6.50 -20.90
N TYR A 82 9.65 6.19 -21.87
CA TYR A 82 8.20 6.36 -21.74
C TYR A 82 7.66 5.53 -20.58
N LEU A 83 8.02 4.25 -20.49
CA LEU A 83 7.58 3.36 -19.42
C LEU A 83 8.01 3.90 -18.05
N LEU A 84 9.27 4.30 -17.89
CA LEU A 84 9.79 4.83 -16.62
C LEU A 84 9.10 6.14 -16.21
N LYS A 85 8.84 7.06 -17.16
CA LYS A 85 8.18 8.34 -16.89
C LYS A 85 6.71 8.21 -16.49
N ASN A 86 6.02 7.20 -17.02
CA ASN A 86 4.58 7.03 -16.82
C ASN A 86 4.26 5.94 -15.79
N LYS A 87 5.26 5.21 -15.27
CA LYS A 87 5.13 4.05 -14.38
C LYS A 87 4.09 4.24 -13.25
N SER A 88 4.20 5.34 -12.49
CA SER A 88 3.32 5.58 -11.33
C SER A 88 1.84 5.66 -11.69
N GLN A 89 1.49 6.10 -12.90
CA GLN A 89 0.09 6.20 -13.34
C GLN A 89 -0.55 4.84 -13.59
N PHE A 90 0.24 3.76 -13.66
CA PHE A 90 -0.22 2.42 -13.99
C PHE A 90 -0.03 1.42 -12.85
N GLU A 91 0.90 1.64 -11.91
CA GLU A 91 1.07 0.73 -10.75
C GLU A 91 -0.09 0.81 -9.74
N ASP A 92 -0.67 1.99 -9.51
CA ASP A 92 -1.74 2.17 -8.51
C ASP A 92 -3.13 1.69 -8.99
N ARG A 93 -3.23 1.20 -10.23
CA ARG A 93 -4.50 0.76 -10.85
C ARG A 93 -4.76 -0.74 -10.72
N ASN A 94 -3.85 -1.49 -10.07
CA ASN A 94 -3.93 -2.94 -9.89
C ASN A 94 -4.03 -3.31 -8.40
#